data_AF-A0A3D8GK48-F1
#
_entry.id   AF-A0A3D8GK48-F1
#
_cell.length_a   1.000
_cell.length_b   1.000
_cell.length_c   1.000
_cell.angle_alpha   90.00
_cell.angle_beta   90.00
_cell.angle_gamma   90.00
#
_symmetry.space_group_name_H-M   'P 1'
#
loop_
_entity.id
_entity.type
_entity.pdbx_description
1 polymer ?
#
loop_
_entity_poly.entity_id
_entity_poly.type
_entity_poly.pdbx_seq_one_letter_code
_entity_poly.pdbx_strand_id
1 'polypeptide(L)'
;MVIIERVRHLIRPFTLSIRLAANIIAGHLIIGLLSRIRIISVFGFFGSLLLQNMLFVLEFGVRIIQGFVFRILLLLYALEYY
;
A
#
# COMPACT_ATOMS: atom_id res chain seq x y z
N MET A 1 24.80 18.91 -11.76
CA MET A 1 23.76 19.24 -10.75
C MET A 1 22.34 18.95 -11.26
N VAL A 2 21.95 19.39 -12.46
CA VAL A 2 20.60 19.16 -13.04
C VAL A 2 20.25 17.67 -13.26
N ILE A 3 21.20 16.85 -13.72
CA ILE A 3 20.97 15.42 -13.99
C ILE A 3 20.56 14.66 -12.71
N ILE A 4 21.18 15.01 -11.58
CA ILE A 4 20.93 14.34 -10.30
C ILE A 4 19.52 14.69 -9.79
N GLU A 5 19.09 15.95 -9.93
CA GLU A 5 17.75 16.41 -9.55
C GLU A 5 16.64 15.71 -10.37
N ARG A 6 16.89 15.51 -11.68
CA ARG A 6 15.99 14.77 -12.58
C ARG A 6 15.87 13.31 -12.19
N VAL A 7 16.99 12.64 -11.90
CA VAL A 7 17.01 11.25 -11.41
C VAL A 7 16.28 11.13 -10.06
N ARG A 8 16.47 12.09 -9.15
CA ARG A 8 15.79 12.10 -7.84
C ARG A 8 14.27 12.22 -7.95
N HIS A 9 13.79 13.02 -8.90
CA HIS A 9 12.36 13.13 -9.20
C HIS A 9 11.77 11.88 -9.85
N LEU A 10 12.54 11.15 -10.66
CA LEU A 10 12.15 9.86 -11.26
C LEU A 10 12.08 8.71 -10.24
N ILE A 11 12.97 8.71 -9.25
CA ILE A 11 13.01 7.66 -8.21
C ILE A 11 11.84 7.80 -7.21
N ARG A 12 11.28 9.01 -7.00
CA ARG A 12 10.13 9.23 -6.10
C ARG A 12 8.87 8.43 -6.49
N PRO A 13 8.33 8.50 -7.71
CA PRO A 13 7.17 7.70 -8.10
C PRO A 13 7.52 6.21 -8.10
N PHE A 14 8.74 5.82 -8.51
CA PHE A 14 9.17 4.43 -8.54
C PHE A 14 9.20 3.80 -7.13
N THR A 15 9.77 4.51 -6.16
CA THR A 15 9.78 4.08 -4.76
C THR A 15 8.40 4.11 -4.12
N LEU A 16 7.49 4.99 -4.57
CA LEU A 16 6.09 5.00 -4.14
C LEU A 16 5.34 3.75 -4.64
N SER A 17 5.51 3.38 -5.91
CA SER A 17 4.91 2.18 -6.51
C SER A 17 5.37 0.90 -5.83
N ILE A 18 6.68 0.78 -5.54
CA ILE A 18 7.23 -0.37 -4.79
C ILE A 18 6.65 -0.42 -3.38
N ARG A 19 6.51 0.73 -2.71
CA ARG A 19 5.91 0.82 -1.37
C ARG A 19 4.45 0.38 -1.37
N LEU A 20 3.69 0.74 -2.39
CA LEU A 20 2.32 0.28 -2.57
C LEU A 20 2.28 -1.25 -2.74
N ALA A 21 3.10 -1.81 -3.63
CA ALA A 21 3.18 -3.25 -3.84
C ALA A 21 3.57 -4.00 -2.56
N ALA A 22 4.57 -3.51 -1.82
CA ALA A 22 5.00 -4.11 -0.56
C ALA A 22 3.91 -4.04 0.53
N ASN A 23 3.22 -2.91 0.70
CA ASN A 23 2.13 -2.78 1.68
C ASN A 23 0.96 -3.72 1.37
N ILE A 24 0.65 -3.92 0.09
CA ILE A 24 -0.40 -4.83 -0.37
C ILE A 24 -0.03 -6.29 -0.09
N ILE A 25 1.20 -6.68 -0.43
CA ILE A 25 1.67 -8.05 -0.23
C ILE A 25 1.77 -8.36 1.27
N ALA A 26 2.28 -7.43 2.08
CA ALA A 26 2.39 -7.60 3.53
C ALA A 26 1.01 -7.70 4.20
N GLY A 27 0.06 -6.81 3.85
CA GLY A 27 -1.31 -6.86 4.36
C GLY A 27 -2.00 -8.18 4.00
N HIS A 28 -1.89 -8.59 2.74
CA HIS A 28 -2.44 -9.87 2.29
C HIS A 28 -1.80 -11.09 2.98
N LEU A 29 -0.48 -11.07 3.20
CA LEU A 29 0.23 -12.12 3.93
C LEU A 29 -0.27 -12.25 5.38
N ILE A 30 -0.46 -11.12 6.07
CA ILE A 30 -0.99 -11.08 7.45
C ILE A 30 -2.41 -11.65 7.50
N ILE A 31 -3.26 -11.27 6.54
CA ILE A 31 -4.63 -11.79 6.40
C ILE A 31 -4.61 -13.32 6.17
N GLY A 32 -3.69 -13.82 5.34
CA GLY A 32 -3.50 -15.24 5.08
C GLY A 32 -3.03 -16.03 6.30
N LEU A 33 -2.10 -15.47 7.09
CA LEU A 33 -1.65 -16.07 8.34
C LEU A 33 -2.77 -16.11 9.39
N LEU A 34 -3.55 -15.04 9.51
CA LEU A 34 -4.70 -14.99 10.42
C LEU A 34 -5.80 -15.97 10.03
N SER A 35 -6.02 -16.15 8.71
CA SER A 35 -6.93 -17.15 8.15
C SER A 35 -6.52 -18.59 8.47
N ARG A 36 -5.22 -18.88 8.64
CA ARG A 36 -4.75 -20.20 9.10
C ARG A 36 -5.05 -20.43 10.58
N ILE A 37 -4.95 -19.40 11.42
CA ILE A 37 -5.25 -19.50 12.86
C ILE A 37 -6.74 -19.81 13.09
N ARG A 38 -7.61 -19.30 12.22
CA ARG A 38 -9.06 -19.57 12.18
C ARG A 38 -9.43 -21.06 12.11
N ILE A 39 -8.56 -21.91 11.56
CA ILE A 39 -8.80 -23.36 11.39
C ILE A 39 -8.62 -24.11 12.73
N ILE A 40 -7.91 -23.52 13.69
CA ILE A 40 -7.46 -24.21 14.91
C ILE A 40 -8.51 -24.12 16.05
N SER A 41 -9.37 -23.09 16.08
CA SER A 41 -10.42 -22.99 17.09
C SER A 41 -11.67 -22.24 16.62
N VAL A 42 -12.86 -22.81 16.89
CA VAL A 42 -14.17 -22.21 16.57
C VAL A 42 -14.40 -20.91 17.36
N PHE A 43 -13.90 -20.82 18.60
CA PHE A 43 -13.96 -19.61 19.41
C PHE A 43 -13.05 -18.48 18.88
N GLY A 44 -11.94 -18.81 18.22
CA GLY A 44 -11.06 -17.85 17.55
C GLY A 44 -11.61 -17.31 16.23
N PHE A 45 -12.66 -17.94 15.68
CA PHE A 45 -13.24 -17.60 14.38
C PHE A 45 -13.78 -16.16 14.34
N PHE A 46 -14.63 -15.79 15.30
CA PHE A 46 -15.23 -14.45 15.37
C PHE A 46 -14.20 -13.35 15.61
N GLY A 47 -13.22 -13.58 16.49
CA GLY A 47 -12.13 -12.63 16.74
C GLY A 47 -11.24 -12.43 15.51
N SER A 48 -10.90 -13.52 14.81
CA SER A 48 -10.10 -13.45 13.57
C SER A 48 -10.83 -12.71 12.44
N LEU A 49 -12.15 -12.90 12.32
CA LEU A 49 -12.98 -12.21 11.33
C LEU A 49 -13.03 -10.70 11.56
N LEU A 50 -13.20 -10.26 12.80
CA LEU A 50 -13.20 -8.83 13.14
C LEU A 50 -11.85 -8.18 12.81
N LEU A 51 -10.74 -8.81 13.21
CA LEU A 51 -9.38 -8.35 12.89
C LEU A 51 -9.13 -8.30 11.37
N GLN A 52 -9.57 -9.31 10.63
CA GLN A 52 -9.41 -9.38 9.18
C GLN A 52 -10.15 -8.26 8.47
N ASN A 53 -11.39 -7.96 8.88
CA ASN A 53 -12.15 -6.83 8.34
C ASN A 53 -11.52 -5.48 8.69
N MET A 54 -11.03 -5.30 9.92
CA MET A 54 -10.34 -4.07 10.32
C MET A 54 -9.05 -3.83 9.52
N LEU A 55 -8.24 -4.88 9.34
CA LEU A 55 -7.01 -4.82 8.53
C LEU A 55 -7.32 -4.50 7.07
N PHE A 56 -8.41 -5.05 6.51
CA PHE A 56 -8.82 -4.77 5.15
C PHE A 56 -9.22 -3.30 4.94
N VAL A 57 -9.99 -2.73 5.88
CA VAL A 57 -10.35 -1.30 5.85
C VAL A 57 -9.11 -0.42 5.95
N LEU A 58 -8.16 -0.77 6.83
CA LEU A 58 -6.89 -0.05 6.95
C LEU A 58 -6.08 -0.09 5.65
N GLU A 59 -5.93 -1.26 5.03
CA GLU A 59 -5.20 -1.44 3.78
C GLU A 59 -5.85 -0.66 2.62
N PHE A 60 -7.19 -0.63 2.59
CA PHE A 60 -7.95 0.15 1.63
C PHE A 60 -7.70 1.66 1.79
N GLY A 61 -7.71 2.18 3.02
CA GLY A 61 -7.40 3.58 3.30
C GLY A 61 -5.97 3.97 2.88
N VAL A 62 -4.99 3.12 3.19
CA VAL A 62 -3.59 3.35 2.79
C VAL A 62 -3.42 3.35 1.26
N ARG A 63 -4.12 2.45 0.54
CA ARG A 63 -4.12 2.43 -0.93
C ARG A 63 -4.66 3.72 -1.54
N ILE A 64 -5.74 4.29 -0.98
CA ILE A 64 -6.32 5.56 -1.47
C ILE A 64 -5.31 6.71 -1.33
N ILE A 65 -4.71 6.87 -0.15
CA ILE A 65 -3.77 7.96 0.12
C ILE A 65 -2.54 7.84 -0.80
N GLN A 66 -2.00 6.64 -0.96
CA GLN A 66 -0.88 6.39 -1.87
C GLN A 66 -1.22 6.70 -3.34
N GLY A 67 -2.39 6.28 -3.82
CA GLY A 67 -2.84 6.59 -5.18
C GLY A 67 -3.00 8.09 -5.43
N PHE A 68 -3.49 8.83 -4.43
CA PHE A 68 -3.60 10.29 -4.50
C PHE A 68 -2.24 10.98 -4.59
N VAL A 69 -1.29 10.60 -3.73
CA VAL A 69 0.09 11.13 -3.76
C VAL A 69 0.77 10.85 -5.09
N PHE A 70 0.57 9.64 -5.65
CA PHE A 70 1.09 9.30 -6.97
C PHE A 70 0.52 10.19 -8.08
N ARG A 71 -0.79 10.43 -8.08
CA ARG A 71 -1.43 11.34 -9.05
C ARG A 71 -0.90 12.77 -8.96
N ILE A 72 -0.69 13.30 -7.75
CA ILE A 72 -0.11 14.64 -7.57
C ILE A 72 1.31 14.71 -8.14
N LEU A 73 2.15 13.72 -7.87
CA LEU A 73 3.50 13.64 -8.42
C LEU A 73 3.50 13.61 -9.95
N LEU A 74 2.57 12.86 -10.55
CA LEU A 74 2.43 12.74 -12.00
C LEU A 74 1.91 14.06 -12.61
N LEU A 75 0.97 14.73 -11.95
CA LEU A 75 0.48 16.06 -12.36
C LEU A 75 1.58 17.11 -12.31
N LEU A 76 2.36 17.16 -11.23
CA LEU A 76 3.49 18.08 -11.07
C LEU A 76 4.52 17.85 -12.19
N TYR A 77 4.81 16.59 -12.51
CA TYR A 77 5.70 16.24 -13.61
C TYR A 77 5.13 16.67 -14.97
N ALA A 78 3.84 16.45 -15.22
CA ALA A 78 3.21 16.87 -16.47
C ALA A 78 3.25 18.39 -16.67
N LEU A 79 3.10 19.16 -15.59
CA LEU A 79 3.19 20.63 -15.60
C LEU A 79 4.62 21.15 -15.77
N GLU A 80 5.64 20.39 -15.37
CA GLU A 80 7.04 20.81 -15.49
C GLU A 80 7.64 20.54 -16.90
N TYR A 81 6.98 19.69 -17.70
CA TYR A 81 7.39 19.37 -19.07
C TYR A 81 6.52 20.01 -20.16
N TYR A 82 5.48 20.75 -19.77
CA TYR A 82 4.68 21.63 -20.64
C TYR A 82 5.06 23.09 -20.38
#